data_AF-A0A4Q2UY74-F1
#
_entry.id   AF-A0A4Q2UY74-F1
#
_cell.length_a   1.000
_cell.length_b   1.000
_cell.length_c   1.000
_cell.angle_alpha   90.00
_cell.angle_beta   90.00
_cell.angle_gamma   90.00
#
_symmetry.space_group_name_H-M   'P 1'
#
loop_
_entity.id
_entity.type
_entity.pdbx_description
1 polymer ?
#
loop_
_entity_poly.entity_id
_entity_poly.type
_entity_poly.pdbx_seq_one_letter_code
_entity_poly.pdbx_strand_id
1 'polypeptide(L)'
;MHESWVSGRFWLDYTSRKSWAFDTIFWKYVDERFFGPWDRHVPQAKLWTTRIRLLEKGGIETMDLFVQRKMDEIKERVLVGWDPIEAKKHLNDALGVNNGFENK
;
A
#
# COMPACT_ATOMS: atom_id res chain seq x y z
N MET A 1 5.63 -21.72 -14.01
CA MET A 1 4.84 -20.53 -13.60
C MET A 1 3.72 -20.89 -12.62
N HIS A 2 2.97 -21.98 -12.82
CA HIS A 2 1.95 -22.45 -11.86
C HIS A 2 2.52 -22.79 -10.46
N GLU A 3 3.63 -23.51 -10.39
CA GLU A 3 4.24 -23.91 -9.11
C GLU A 3 4.68 -22.71 -8.24
N SER A 4 5.18 -21.63 -8.85
CA SER A 4 5.58 -20.43 -8.10
C SER A 4 4.37 -19.63 -7.59
N TRP A 5 3.23 -19.72 -8.26
CA TRP A 5 1.94 -19.17 -7.79
C TRP A 5 1.39 -20.00 -6.63
N VAL A 6 1.35 -21.33 -6.78
CA VAL A 6 0.84 -22.24 -5.75
C VAL A 6 1.69 -22.18 -4.49
N SER A 7 3.01 -22.07 -4.61
CA SER A 7 3.94 -21.94 -3.47
C SER A 7 3.99 -20.53 -2.86
N GLY A 8 3.50 -19.51 -3.57
CA GLY A 8 3.54 -18.12 -3.13
C GLY A 8 4.87 -17.38 -3.38
N ARG A 9 5.91 -18.06 -3.88
CA ARG A 9 7.19 -17.42 -4.24
C ARG A 9 7.04 -16.30 -5.27
N PHE A 10 6.13 -16.47 -6.21
CA PHE A 10 5.82 -15.43 -7.18
C PHE A 10 5.37 -14.13 -6.50
N TRP A 11 4.50 -14.22 -5.50
CA TRP A 11 4.00 -13.05 -4.78
C TRP A 11 5.11 -12.38 -3.98
N LEU A 12 6.02 -13.15 -3.37
CA LEU A 12 7.19 -12.62 -2.67
C LEU A 12 8.15 -11.85 -3.60
N ASP A 13 8.46 -12.43 -4.76
CA ASP A 13 9.30 -11.77 -5.78
C ASP A 13 8.61 -10.53 -6.37
N TYR A 14 7.28 -10.53 -6.42
CA TYR A 14 6.52 -9.40 -6.93
C TYR A 14 6.46 -8.25 -5.92
N THR A 15 6.15 -8.54 -4.64
CA THR A 15 6.05 -7.51 -3.58
C THR A 15 7.38 -6.82 -3.32
N SER A 16 8.49 -7.54 -3.41
CA SER A 16 9.83 -6.95 -3.27
C SER A 16 10.18 -5.95 -4.37
N ARG A 17 9.61 -6.10 -5.57
CA ARG A 17 9.87 -5.23 -6.74
C ARG A 17 8.86 -4.11 -6.94
N LYS A 18 7.61 -4.29 -6.46
CA LYS A 18 6.49 -3.37 -6.69
C LYS A 18 5.93 -2.90 -5.36
N SER A 19 6.65 -1.97 -4.72
CA SER A 19 6.31 -1.42 -3.40
C SER A 19 4.89 -0.82 -3.34
N TRP A 20 4.38 -0.25 -4.44
CA TRP A 20 3.02 0.31 -4.50
C TRP A 20 1.91 -0.72 -4.30
N ALA A 21 2.15 -2.00 -4.65
CA ALA A 21 1.19 -3.08 -4.50
C ALA A 21 1.49 -3.94 -3.27
N PHE A 22 2.53 -3.59 -2.49
CA PHE A 22 3.03 -4.40 -1.40
C PHE A 22 1.93 -4.72 -0.39
N ASP A 23 1.22 -3.70 0.11
CA ASP A 23 0.23 -3.88 1.18
C ASP A 23 -0.86 -4.89 0.78
N THR A 24 -1.50 -4.66 -0.37
CA THR A 24 -2.57 -5.55 -0.85
C THR A 24 -2.09 -6.97 -1.08
N ILE A 25 -0.92 -7.17 -1.68
CA ILE A 25 -0.41 -8.50 -2.01
C ILE A 25 0.08 -9.22 -0.76
N PHE A 26 0.75 -8.51 0.14
CA PHE A 26 1.20 -9.04 1.42
C PHE A 26 0.02 -9.64 2.19
N TRP A 27 -1.02 -8.84 2.43
CA TRP A 27 -2.18 -9.30 3.20
C TRP A 27 -2.96 -10.40 2.50
N LYS A 28 -3.10 -10.35 1.17
CA LYS A 28 -3.94 -11.29 0.43
C LYS A 28 -3.29 -12.63 0.14
N TYR A 29 -1.97 -12.66 -0.09
CA TYR A 29 -1.31 -13.85 -0.64
C TYR A 29 -0.09 -14.33 0.15
N VAL A 30 0.49 -13.49 1.01
CA VAL A 30 1.73 -13.79 1.74
C VAL A 30 1.44 -14.05 3.22
N ASP A 31 0.71 -13.17 3.90
CA ASP A 31 0.59 -13.18 5.36
C ASP A 31 0.18 -14.54 5.94
N GLU A 32 -1.03 -15.02 5.63
CA GLU A 32 -1.54 -16.28 6.21
C GLU A 32 -0.73 -17.51 5.78
N ARG A 33 -0.07 -17.44 4.63
CA ARG A 33 0.71 -18.54 4.07
C ARG A 33 2.01 -18.78 4.86
N PHE A 34 2.68 -17.70 5.28
CA PHE A 34 3.97 -17.79 5.96
C PHE A 34 3.82 -17.65 7.49
N PHE A 35 2.83 -16.91 7.97
CA PHE A 35 2.64 -16.59 9.38
C PHE A 35 1.39 -17.21 10.00
N GLY A 36 0.71 -18.08 9.26
CA GLY A 36 -0.48 -18.79 9.70
C GLY A 36 -1.76 -17.93 9.66
N PRO A 37 -2.93 -18.55 9.82
CA PRO A 37 -4.22 -17.86 9.72
C PRO A 37 -4.33 -16.74 10.75
N TRP A 38 -5.00 -15.65 10.38
CA TRP A 38 -5.26 -14.58 11.34
C TRP A 38 -6.44 -14.92 12.25
N ASP A 39 -6.52 -14.24 13.40
CA ASP A 39 -7.70 -14.28 14.25
C ASP A 39 -8.87 -13.57 13.53
N ARG A 40 -9.92 -14.33 13.21
CA ARG A 40 -11.11 -13.83 12.51
C ARG A 40 -11.91 -12.82 13.35
N HIS A 41 -11.63 -12.69 14.64
CA HIS A 41 -12.23 -11.68 15.52
C HIS A 41 -11.50 -10.32 15.47
N VAL A 42 -10.29 -10.25 14.90
CA VAL A 42 -9.54 -9.00 14.76
C VAL A 42 -9.97 -8.27 13.48
N PRO A 43 -10.41 -6.99 13.56
CA PRO A 43 -10.72 -6.21 12.38
C PRO A 43 -9.52 -6.09 11.44
N GLN A 44 -9.76 -6.10 10.12
CA GLN A 44 -8.69 -6.05 9.12
C GLN A 44 -7.70 -4.89 9.35
N ALA A 45 -8.22 -3.71 9.70
CA ALA A 45 -7.41 -2.52 10.00
C ALA A 45 -6.48 -2.66 11.22
N LYS A 46 -6.69 -3.66 12.08
CA LYS A 46 -5.87 -3.93 13.27
C LYS A 46 -4.98 -5.16 13.13
N LEU A 47 -5.07 -5.91 12.04
CA LEU A 47 -4.27 -7.14 11.84
C LEU A 47 -2.77 -6.89 11.93
N TRP A 48 -2.30 -5.74 11.45
CA TRP A 48 -0.88 -5.39 11.54
C TRP A 48 -0.34 -5.39 12.97
N THR A 49 -1.19 -5.15 13.99
CA THR A 49 -0.77 -5.18 15.41
C THR A 49 -0.48 -6.60 15.91
N THR A 50 -1.04 -7.62 15.28
CA THR A 50 -0.72 -9.02 15.59
C THR A 50 0.58 -9.44 14.91
N ARG A 51 0.85 -8.89 13.72
CA ARG A 51 2.05 -9.21 12.92
C ARG A 51 3.28 -8.42 13.31
N ILE A 52 3.15 -7.22 13.86
CA ILE A 52 4.31 -6.42 14.29
C ILE A 52 5.13 -7.14 15.37
N ARG A 53 4.49 -8.02 16.15
CA ARG A 53 5.14 -8.86 17.17
C ARG A 53 6.09 -9.92 16.59
N LEU A 54 6.04 -10.17 15.28
CA LEU A 54 6.95 -11.08 14.59
C LEU A 54 8.32 -10.45 14.32
N LEU A 55 8.42 -9.11 14.41
CA LEU A 55 9.68 -8.42 14.31
C LEU A 55 10.48 -8.62 15.61
N GLU A 56 11.77 -8.89 15.47
CA GLU A 56 12.69 -8.82 16.61
C GLU A 56 12.75 -7.38 17.15
N LYS A 57 13.20 -7.23 18.41
CA LYS A 57 13.28 -5.92 19.08
C LYS A 57 13.96 -4.85 18.23
N GLY A 58 15.10 -5.18 17.60
CA GLY A 58 15.81 -4.23 16.73
C GLY A 58 15.01 -3.85 15.46
N GLY A 59 14.19 -4.76 14.95
CA GLY A 59 13.27 -4.49 13.84
C GLY A 59 12.15 -3.52 14.23
N ILE A 60 11.58 -3.70 15.43
CA ILE A 60 10.58 -2.77 16.00
C ILE A 60 11.19 -1.38 16.20
N GLU A 61 12.36 -1.30 16.84
CA GLU A 61 13.05 -0.02 17.07
C GLU A 61 13.37 0.71 15.76
N THR A 62 13.82 -0.04 14.73
CA THR A 62 14.07 0.53 13.40
C THR A 62 12.79 1.04 12.75
N MET A 63 11.69 0.28 12.86
CA MET A 63 10.38 0.69 12.34
C MET A 63 9.87 1.95 13.04
N ASP A 64 10.02 2.03 14.36
CA ASP A 64 9.59 3.20 15.13
C ASP A 64 10.34 4.47 14.71
N LEU A 65 11.67 4.39 14.56
CA LEU A 65 12.47 5.51 14.04
C LEU A 65 12.04 5.92 12.63
N PHE A 66 11.74 4.94 11.77
CA PHE A 66 11.24 5.19 10.42
C PHE A 66 9.88 5.90 10.45
N VAL A 67 8.93 5.40 11.24
CA VAL A 67 7.59 5.98 11.38
C VAL A 67 7.67 7.41 11.93
N GLN A 68 8.48 7.66 12.97
CA GLN A 68 8.69 9.00 13.51
C GLN A 68 9.18 9.95 12.41
N ARG A 69 10.22 9.57 11.66
CA ARG A 69 10.73 10.36 10.55
C ARG A 69 9.64 10.63 9.50
N LYS A 70 8.83 9.64 9.12
CA LYS A 70 7.72 9.82 8.19
C LYS A 70 6.63 10.76 8.72
N MET A 71 6.34 10.72 10.02
CA MET A 71 5.39 11.62 10.68
C MET A 71 5.90 13.06 10.80
N ASP A 72 7.21 13.27 10.82
CA ASP A 72 7.78 14.62 10.73
C ASP A 72 7.79 15.12 9.29
N GLU A 73 8.22 14.28 8.34
CA GLU A 73 8.19 14.61 6.91
C GLU A 73 6.78 14.97 6.41
N ILE A 74 5.73 14.33 6.92
CA ILE A 74 4.35 14.61 6.48
C ILE A 74 3.85 15.99 6.95
N LYS A 75 4.40 16.54 8.04
CA LYS A 75 4.06 17.91 8.52
C LYS A 75 4.54 18.97 7.53
N GLU A 76 5.71 18.73 6.94
CA GLU A 76 6.34 19.61 5.94
C GLU A 76 5.84 19.33 4.51
N ARG A 77 5.08 18.24 4.31
CA ARG A 77 4.63 17.82 2.99
C ARG A 77 3.50 18.73 2.50
N VAL A 78 3.82 19.60 1.54
CA VAL A 78 2.81 20.30 0.74
C VAL A 78 2.18 19.31 -0.24
N LEU A 79 1.04 18.75 0.14
CA LEU A 79 0.15 18.06 -0.80
C LEU A 79 -0.68 19.12 -1.53
N VAL A 80 -0.59 19.16 -2.86
CA VAL A 80 -1.54 19.94 -3.65
C VAL A 80 -2.91 19.29 -3.50
N GLY A 81 -3.74 19.87 -2.64
CA GLY A 81 -5.11 19.44 -2.45
C GLY A 81 -5.96 19.93 -3.60
N TRP A 82 -6.10 19.12 -4.65
CA TRP A 82 -7.11 19.38 -5.67
C TRP A 82 -8.48 19.13 -5.10
N ASP A 83 -9.40 20.08 -5.29
CA ASP A 83 -10.82 19.80 -5.06
C ASP A 83 -11.33 18.79 -6.12
N PRO A 84 -12.52 18.17 -5.94
CA PRO A 84 -13.02 17.16 -6.87
C PRO A 84 -13.16 17.63 -8.33
N ILE A 85 -13.38 18.93 -8.57
CA ILE A 85 -13.49 19.52 -9.90
C ILE A 85 -12.11 19.66 -10.53
N GLU A 86 -11.14 20.21 -9.79
CA GLU A 86 -9.74 20.31 -10.22
C GLU A 86 -9.13 18.94 -10.48
N ALA A 87 -9.34 17.98 -9.58
CA ALA A 87 -8.86 16.62 -9.73
C ALA A 87 -9.43 15.96 -10.99
N LYS A 88 -10.73 16.14 -11.26
CA LYS A 88 -11.38 15.62 -12.47
C LYS A 88 -10.86 16.29 -13.73
N LYS A 89 -10.61 17.60 -13.70
CA LYS A 89 -10.00 18.34 -14.81
C LYS A 89 -8.59 17.81 -15.11
N HIS A 90 -7.73 17.74 -14.10
CA HIS A 90 -6.36 17.22 -14.24
C HIS A 90 -6.35 15.77 -14.74
N LEU A 91 -7.30 14.94 -14.29
CA LEU A 91 -7.46 13.58 -14.81
C LEU A 91 -7.85 13.58 -16.29
N ASN A 92 -8.83 14.39 -16.69
CA ASN A 92 -9.26 14.48 -18.09
C ASN A 92 -8.13 15.00 -19.00
N ASP A 93 -7.39 16.02 -18.55
CA ASP A 93 -6.22 16.55 -19.25
C ASP A 93 -5.17 15.44 -19.47
N ALA A 94 -4.86 14.67 -18.42
CA ALA A 94 -3.91 13.56 -18.49
C ALA A 94 -4.39 12.40 -19.39
N LEU A 95 -5.70 12.18 -19.46
CA LEU A 95 -6.32 11.19 -20.33
C LEU A 95 -6.51 11.70 -21.78
N GLY A 96 -6.17 12.96 -22.06
CA GLY A 96 -6.38 13.58 -23.38
C GLY A 96 -7.85 13.78 -23.74
N VAL A 97 -8.75 13.76 -22.76
CA VAL A 97 -10.20 13.97 -22.93
C VAL A 97 -10.48 15.47 -22.80
N ASN A 98 -9.97 16.27 -23.74
CA ASN A 98 -10.38 17.67 -23.83
C ASN A 98 -11.69 17.76 -24.62
N ASN A 99 -12.74 18.14 -23.91
CA ASN A 99 -14.08 18.37 -24.43
C ASN A 99 -14.07 19.49 -25.48
N GLY A 100 -13.99 19.09 -26.75
CA GLY A 100 -14.44 19.91 -27.87
C GLY A 100 -15.96 20.07 -27.81
N PHE A 101 -16.44 20.99 -26.99
CA PHE A 101 -17.73 21.64 -27.19
C PHE A 101 -17.46 23.07 -27.64
N GLU A 102 -17.01 23.20 -28.89
CA GLU A 102 -17.25 24.43 -29.63
C GLU A 102 -18.75 24.51 -29.92
N ASN A 103 -19.34 25.62 -29.49
CA ASN A 103 -20.73 25.98 -29.72
C ASN A 103 -21.11 25.87 -31.21
N LYS A 104 -22.27 25.28 -31.48
CA LYS A 104 -23.12 25.69 -32.60
C LYS A 104 -24.59 25.59 -32.20
#